data_AF-A0A3D0JLP0-F1
#
_entry.id   AF-A0A3D0JLP0-F1
#
_cell.length_a   1.000
_cell.length_b   1.000
_cell.length_c   1.000
_cell.angle_alpha   90.00
_cell.angle_beta   90.00
_cell.angle_gamma   90.00
#
_symmetry.space_group_name_H-M   'P 1'
#
loop_
_entity.id
_entity.type
_entity.pdbx_description
1 polymer ?
#
loop_
_entity_poly.entity_id
_entity_poly.type
_entity_poly.pdbx_seq_one_letter_code
_entity_poly.pdbx_strand_id
1 'polypeptide(L)'
;MQSGLHPSIHAFQASQWDALNPSAYPGLLHGFLSALEDSKSVGEGTGWTPLYATVKDGDALVGAMVCFLKSDSYGEYVFDWSWADAYHRHGLNYYPKCVTAIPFTPATGPRLLIQDGYDRGVVTEL
;
A
#
# COMPACT_ATOMS: atom_id res chain seq x y z
N MET A 1 -0.05 19.33 8.57
CA MET A 1 -0.01 17.96 8.02
C MET A 1 -0.23 16.90 9.10
N GLN A 2 -0.95 15.83 8.77
CA GLN A 2 -1.27 14.70 9.65
C GLN A 2 -1.15 13.39 8.86
N SER A 3 -0.44 12.40 9.42
CA SER A 3 -0.37 11.04 8.87
C SER A 3 -1.52 10.15 9.36
N GLY A 4 -1.91 9.17 8.55
CA GLY A 4 -3.01 8.25 8.84
C GLY A 4 -2.88 6.91 8.13
N LEU A 5 -3.46 5.86 8.73
CA LEU A 5 -3.53 4.51 8.19
C LEU A 5 -4.99 4.13 7.94
N HIS A 6 -5.28 3.63 6.74
CA HIS A 6 -6.65 3.31 6.32
C HIS A 6 -6.72 1.87 5.81
N PRO A 7 -7.73 1.09 6.21
CA PRO A 7 -7.82 -0.33 5.84
C PRO A 7 -8.43 -0.58 4.44
N SER A 8 -8.87 0.48 3.75
CA SER A 8 -9.55 0.36 2.45
C SER A 8 -9.36 1.61 1.62
N ILE A 9 -9.22 1.43 0.30
CA ILE A 9 -9.15 2.54 -0.67
C ILE A 9 -10.44 3.34 -0.71
N HIS A 10 -11.57 2.70 -0.38
CA HIS A 10 -12.91 3.31 -0.33
C HIS A 10 -13.06 4.39 0.74
N ALA A 11 -12.05 4.60 1.59
CA ALA A 11 -11.96 5.75 2.49
C ALA A 11 -11.70 7.08 1.74
N PHE A 12 -11.35 7.04 0.45
CA PHE A 12 -10.98 8.19 -0.35
C PHE A 12 -11.87 8.32 -1.59
N GLN A 13 -12.08 9.55 -2.06
CA GLN A 13 -12.68 9.75 -3.37
C GLN A 13 -11.64 9.48 -4.46
N ALA A 14 -12.05 8.81 -5.54
CA ALA A 14 -11.17 8.48 -6.66
C ALA A 14 -10.44 9.71 -7.23
N SER A 15 -11.15 10.84 -7.37
CA SER A 15 -10.56 12.10 -7.87
C SER A 15 -9.45 12.64 -6.97
N GLN A 16 -9.59 12.53 -5.64
CA GLN A 16 -8.58 12.97 -4.68
C GLN A 16 -7.37 12.04 -4.68
N TRP A 17 -7.60 10.72 -4.76
CA TRP A 17 -6.55 9.73 -4.79
C TRP A 17 -5.74 9.80 -6.10
N ASP A 18 -6.42 9.79 -7.25
CA ASP A 18 -5.76 9.76 -8.56
C ASP A 18 -4.97 11.04 -8.85
N ALA A 19 -5.32 12.17 -8.21
CA ALA A 19 -4.55 13.41 -8.27
C ALA A 19 -3.14 13.28 -7.66
N LEU A 20 -2.89 12.30 -6.78
CA LEU A 20 -1.55 12.02 -6.25
C LEU A 20 -0.67 11.22 -7.23
N ASN A 21 -1.24 10.72 -8.31
CA ASN A 21 -0.59 9.85 -9.28
C ASN A 21 -0.54 10.51 -10.68
N PRO A 22 0.24 11.60 -10.87
CA PRO A 22 0.29 12.35 -12.13
C PRO A 22 0.79 11.50 -13.31
N SER A 23 1.54 10.43 -13.04
CA SER A 23 1.97 9.46 -14.05
C SER A 23 0.86 8.52 -14.55
N ALA A 24 -0.32 8.56 -13.92
CA ALA A 24 -1.43 7.64 -14.14
C ALA A 24 -1.00 6.16 -14.13
N TYR A 25 -0.05 5.82 -13.25
CA TYR A 25 0.47 4.46 -13.17
C TYR A 25 -0.68 3.49 -12.83
N PRO A 26 -1.01 2.51 -13.69
CA PRO A 26 -2.28 1.79 -13.59
C PRO A 26 -2.50 1.06 -12.27
N GLY A 27 -1.45 0.44 -11.73
CA GLY A 27 -1.53 -0.34 -10.48
C GLY A 27 -1.74 0.49 -9.21
N LEU A 28 -1.73 1.82 -9.32
CA LEU A 28 -1.94 2.76 -8.21
C LEU A 28 -3.16 3.65 -8.40
N LEU A 29 -3.90 3.47 -9.50
CA LEU A 29 -5.18 4.16 -9.69
C LEU A 29 -6.21 3.62 -8.69
N HIS A 30 -7.06 4.51 -8.18
CA HIS A 30 -8.14 4.15 -7.28
C HIS A 30 -8.99 3.01 -7.86
N GLY A 31 -9.37 3.11 -9.14
CA GLY A 31 -10.21 2.11 -9.80
C GLY A 31 -9.57 0.71 -9.87
N PHE A 32 -8.25 0.61 -9.98
CA PHE A 32 -7.55 -0.67 -9.93
C PHE A 32 -7.55 -1.26 -8.53
N LEU A 33 -7.21 -0.43 -7.53
CA LEU A 33 -7.17 -0.83 -6.12
C LEU A 33 -8.55 -1.24 -5.61
N SER A 34 -9.59 -0.47 -5.96
CA SER A 34 -10.97 -0.77 -5.59
C SER A 34 -11.44 -2.06 -6.25
N ALA A 35 -11.09 -2.29 -7.52
CA ALA A 35 -11.41 -3.55 -8.20
C ALA A 35 -10.78 -4.77 -7.50
N LEU A 36 -9.56 -4.66 -6.97
CA LEU A 36 -8.94 -5.74 -6.20
C LEU A 36 -9.71 -6.02 -4.89
N GLU A 37 -10.11 -4.98 -4.17
CA GLU A 37 -10.90 -5.11 -2.93
C GLU A 37 -12.30 -5.67 -3.23
N ASP A 38 -13.02 -5.09 -4.19
CA ASP A 38 -14.40 -5.44 -4.53
C ASP A 38 -14.52 -6.86 -5.10
N SER A 39 -13.51 -7.30 -5.86
CA SER A 39 -13.44 -8.67 -6.38
C SER A 39 -12.99 -9.70 -5.36
N LYS A 40 -12.57 -9.27 -4.15
CA LYS A 40 -11.96 -10.12 -3.12
C LYS A 40 -10.66 -10.80 -3.56
N SER A 41 -9.96 -10.18 -4.52
CA SER A 41 -8.59 -10.57 -4.87
C SER A 41 -7.61 -10.23 -3.74
N VAL A 42 -7.95 -9.20 -2.96
CA VAL A 42 -7.32 -8.85 -1.68
C VAL A 42 -8.40 -8.74 -0.60
N GLY A 43 -7.99 -8.71 0.67
CA GLY A 43 -8.89 -8.65 1.82
C GLY A 43 -8.84 -9.92 2.67
N GLU A 44 -9.89 -10.14 3.45
CA GLU A 44 -9.97 -11.26 4.39
C GLU A 44 -9.74 -12.62 3.72
N GLY A 45 -8.89 -13.45 4.33
CA GLY A 45 -8.60 -14.82 3.84
C GLY A 45 -7.68 -14.91 2.61
N THR A 46 -7.29 -13.80 2.01
CA THR A 46 -6.41 -13.79 0.80
C THR A 46 -4.92 -13.80 1.13
N GLY A 47 -4.57 -13.54 2.39
CA GLY A 47 -3.20 -13.26 2.82
C GLY A 47 -2.68 -11.89 2.40
N TRP A 48 -3.53 -11.04 1.79
CA TRP A 48 -3.27 -9.67 1.39
C TRP A 48 -4.29 -8.73 2.05
N THR A 49 -3.99 -8.20 3.23
CA THR A 49 -4.88 -7.20 3.86
C THR A 49 -4.48 -5.80 3.40
N PRO A 50 -5.38 -5.03 2.74
CA PRO A 50 -5.07 -3.67 2.29
C PRO A 50 -4.72 -2.74 3.45
N LEU A 51 -3.75 -1.86 3.22
CA LEU A 51 -3.39 -0.81 4.17
C LEU A 51 -2.87 0.41 3.39
N TYR A 52 -3.50 1.56 3.56
CA TYR A 52 -3.12 2.78 2.87
C TYR A 52 -2.56 3.76 3.89
N ALA A 53 -1.26 4.05 3.81
CA ALA A 53 -0.65 5.11 4.57
C ALA A 53 -0.84 6.42 3.83
N THR A 54 -1.27 7.47 4.51
CA THR A 54 -1.59 8.75 3.90
C THR A 54 -1.08 9.91 4.74
N VAL A 55 -0.91 11.05 4.08
CA VAL A 55 -0.64 12.34 4.69
C VAL A 55 -1.68 13.32 4.18
N LYS A 56 -2.30 14.06 5.10
CA LYS A 56 -3.22 15.15 4.79
C LYS A 56 -2.65 16.49 5.24
N ASP A 57 -2.95 17.55 4.50
CA ASP A 57 -2.78 18.92 4.96
C ASP A 57 -4.15 19.62 5.05
N GLY A 58 -4.64 19.80 6.27
CA GLY A 58 -6.06 20.06 6.49
C GLY A 58 -6.92 18.91 5.95
N ASP A 59 -7.87 19.23 5.08
CA ASP A 59 -8.72 18.23 4.41
C ASP A 59 -8.11 17.69 3.10
N ALA A 60 -7.03 18.30 2.61
CA ALA A 60 -6.39 17.89 1.36
C ALA A 60 -5.56 16.63 1.58
N LEU A 61 -5.76 15.62 0.74
CA LEU A 61 -4.87 14.46 0.68
C LEU A 61 -3.64 14.85 -0.16
N VAL A 62 -2.45 14.82 0.46
CA VAL A 62 -1.21 15.36 -0.14
C VAL A 62 -0.15 14.31 -0.38
N GLY A 63 -0.28 13.15 0.27
CA GLY A 63 0.61 12.01 0.05
C GLY A 63 -0.06 10.69 0.39
N ALA A 64 0.36 9.63 -0.28
CA ALA A 64 -0.07 8.26 0.01
C ALA A 64 0.99 7.22 -0.34
N MET A 65 0.90 6.08 0.33
CA MET A 65 1.61 4.85 0.01
C MET A 65 0.63 3.69 0.09
N VAL A 66 0.61 2.87 -0.95
CA VAL A 66 -0.12 1.60 -0.95
C VAL A 66 0.73 0.55 -0.24
N CYS A 67 0.17 -0.01 0.81
CA CYS A 67 0.75 -1.10 1.59
C CYS A 67 -0.24 -2.26 1.68
N PHE A 68 0.30 -3.42 2.05
CA PHE A 68 -0.47 -4.59 2.41
C PHE A 68 0.14 -5.24 3.65
N LEU A 69 -0.70 -5.68 4.58
CA LEU A 69 -0.30 -6.62 5.62
C LEU A 69 -0.41 -8.03 5.05
N LYS A 70 0.73 -8.69 4.96
CA LYS A 70 0.88 -10.06 4.46
C LYS A 70 0.95 -11.04 5.62
N SER A 71 0.13 -12.09 5.57
CA SER A 71 0.16 -13.20 6.55
C SER A 71 0.96 -14.42 6.10
N ASP A 72 1.47 -14.41 4.87
CA ASP A 72 2.28 -15.44 4.24
C ASP A 72 3.19 -14.79 3.16
N SER A 73 4.10 -15.54 2.53
CA SER A 73 4.95 -15.03 1.44
C SER A 73 4.37 -15.20 0.03
N TYR A 74 3.18 -15.79 -0.12
CA TYR A 74 2.66 -16.13 -1.44
C TYR A 74 2.23 -14.88 -2.22
N GLY A 75 2.53 -14.87 -3.52
CA GLY A 75 2.12 -13.83 -4.47
C GLY A 75 3.01 -12.58 -4.50
N GLU A 76 4.04 -12.48 -3.65
CA GLU A 76 4.97 -11.32 -3.64
C GLU A 76 6.02 -11.37 -4.74
N TYR A 77 6.11 -12.49 -5.47
CA TYR A 77 7.19 -12.79 -6.43
C TYR A 77 8.62 -12.67 -5.83
N VAL A 78 8.72 -12.56 -4.50
CA VAL A 78 9.94 -12.63 -3.69
C VAL A 78 9.70 -13.72 -2.65
N PHE A 79 10.52 -14.78 -2.69
CA PHE A 79 10.39 -15.92 -1.79
C PHE A 79 11.28 -15.73 -0.57
N ASP A 80 10.72 -15.17 0.50
CA ASP A 80 11.42 -14.85 1.75
C ASP A 80 11.24 -15.92 2.84
N TRP A 81 10.98 -17.17 2.44
CA TRP A 81 10.74 -18.30 3.36
C TRP A 81 11.91 -18.57 4.31
N SER A 82 13.15 -18.36 3.86
CA SER A 82 14.34 -18.50 4.70
C SER A 82 14.36 -17.49 5.85
N TRP A 83 13.81 -16.29 5.64
CA TRP A 83 13.67 -15.27 6.68
C TRP A 83 12.56 -15.64 7.66
N ALA A 84 11.41 -16.10 7.16
CA ALA A 84 10.32 -16.58 8.00
C ALA A 84 10.75 -17.76 8.91
N ASP A 85 11.49 -18.74 8.35
CA ASP A 85 12.05 -19.87 9.09
C ASP A 85 13.08 -19.41 10.15
N ALA A 86 13.95 -18.45 9.82
CA ALA A 86 14.88 -17.89 10.80
C ALA A 86 14.15 -17.23 11.99
N TYR A 87 13.12 -16.41 11.74
CA TYR A 87 12.31 -15.79 12.80
C TYR A 87 11.64 -16.87 13.67
N HIS A 88 11.06 -17.89 13.05
CA HIS A 88 10.42 -18.99 13.76
C HIS A 88 11.40 -19.74 14.68
N ARG A 89 12.61 -20.06 14.19
CA ARG A 89 13.67 -20.71 15.00
C ARG A 89 14.12 -19.89 16.20
N HIS A 90 13.93 -18.57 16.15
CA HIS A 90 14.22 -17.64 17.25
C HIS A 90 12.96 -17.25 18.06
N GLY A 91 11.81 -17.88 17.81
CA GLY A 91 10.57 -17.59 18.53
C GLY A 91 9.99 -16.20 18.25
N LEU A 92 10.35 -15.59 17.12
CA LEU A 92 9.88 -14.27 16.69
C LEU A 92 8.76 -14.38 15.65
N ASN A 93 7.90 -13.37 15.61
CA ASN A 93 6.85 -13.26 14.61
C ASN A 93 7.40 -12.63 13.34
N TYR A 94 7.36 -13.37 12.23
CA TYR A 94 7.63 -12.82 10.89
C TYR A 94 6.38 -12.19 10.25
N TYR A 95 5.21 -12.75 10.57
CA TYR A 95 3.91 -12.28 10.09
C TYR A 95 3.07 -11.69 11.24
N PRO A 96 2.13 -10.77 10.93
CA PRO A 96 1.97 -10.13 9.64
C PRO A 96 3.16 -9.18 9.35
N LYS A 97 3.58 -9.13 8.08
CA LYS A 97 4.60 -8.16 7.62
C LYS A 97 3.92 -7.10 6.77
N CYS A 98 4.39 -5.86 6.87
CA CYS A 98 3.93 -4.78 6.01
C CYS A 98 4.81 -4.71 4.77
N VAL A 99 4.20 -4.73 3.58
CA VAL A 99 4.90 -4.60 2.30
C VAL A 99 4.27 -3.48 1.48
N THR A 100 5.06 -2.81 0.66
CA THR A 100 4.56 -1.94 -0.41
C THR A 100 4.76 -2.63 -1.75
N ALA A 101 3.65 -3.02 -2.38
CA ALA A 101 3.64 -3.77 -3.61
C ALA A 101 2.32 -3.55 -4.36
N ILE A 102 2.31 -3.85 -5.65
CA ILE A 102 1.08 -3.98 -6.44
C ILE A 102 0.77 -5.48 -6.45
N PRO A 103 -0.37 -5.92 -5.87
CA PRO A 103 -0.67 -7.34 -5.76
C PRO A 103 -0.62 -8.05 -7.11
N PHE A 104 -0.08 -9.27 -7.12
CA PHE A 104 -0.12 -10.19 -8.26
C PHE A 104 0.59 -9.71 -9.54
N THR A 105 1.48 -8.72 -9.46
CA THR A 105 2.28 -8.29 -10.62
C THR A 105 3.76 -8.07 -10.23
N PRO A 106 4.73 -8.51 -11.04
CA PRO A 106 6.14 -8.19 -10.82
C PRO A 106 6.49 -6.77 -11.32
N ALA A 107 5.50 -5.87 -11.41
CA ALA A 107 5.65 -4.58 -12.05
C ALA A 107 6.42 -3.60 -11.15
N THR A 108 7.43 -2.95 -11.73
CA THR A 108 8.04 -1.77 -11.12
C THR A 108 7.08 -0.60 -11.23
N GLY A 109 7.20 0.35 -10.31
CA GLY A 109 6.34 1.53 -10.32
C GLY A 109 6.62 2.42 -9.12
N PRO A 110 5.94 3.57 -9.03
CA PRO A 110 6.00 4.42 -7.86
C PRO A 110 5.64 3.64 -6.58
N ARG A 111 6.17 4.10 -5.45
CA ARG A 111 5.81 3.60 -4.11
C ARG A 111 5.18 4.69 -3.25
N LEU A 112 5.65 5.92 -3.46
CA LEU A 112 5.12 7.13 -2.85
C LEU A 112 4.36 7.92 -3.92
N LEU A 113 3.12 8.26 -3.60
CA LEU A 113 2.27 9.17 -4.34
C LEU A 113 2.27 10.50 -3.59
N ILE A 114 2.53 11.60 -4.29
CA ILE A 114 2.64 12.93 -3.71
C ILE A 114 1.94 13.89 -4.65
N GLN A 115 1.08 14.76 -4.09
CA GLN A 115 0.39 15.76 -4.87
C GLN A 115 1.38 16.75 -5.49
N ASP A 116 1.17 17.10 -6.76
CA ASP A 116 1.98 18.11 -7.44
C ASP A 116 2.01 19.42 -6.64
N GLY A 117 3.22 19.99 -6.49
CA GLY A 117 3.45 21.22 -5.73
C GLY A 117 3.79 21.03 -4.25
N TYR A 118 3.72 19.81 -3.71
CA TYR A 118 4.19 19.50 -2.36
C TYR A 118 5.65 19.05 -2.35
N ASP A 119 6.40 19.49 -1.34
CA ASP A 119 7.78 19.05 -1.13
C ASP A 119 7.82 17.60 -0.63
N ARG A 120 8.60 16.77 -1.33
CA ARG A 120 8.71 15.35 -0.99
C ARG A 120 9.32 15.09 0.38
N GLY A 121 10.33 15.85 0.77
CA GLY A 121 11.01 15.66 2.06
C GLY A 121 10.02 15.86 3.19
N VAL A 122 9.29 16.98 3.15
CA VAL A 122 8.27 17.34 4.16
C VAL A 122 7.18 16.26 4.27
N VAL A 123 6.65 15.76 3.15
CA VAL A 123 5.59 14.74 3.17
C VAL A 123 6.09 13.40 3.72
N THR A 124 7.37 13.05 3.53
CA THR A 124 7.91 11.75 3.95
C THR A 124 8.52 11.69 5.36
N GLU A 125 8.65 12.82 6.05
CA GLU A 125 9.19 12.88 7.43
C GLU A 125 8.13 12.63 8.53
N LEU A 126 6.86 12.49 8.16
CA LEU A 126 5.69 12.36 9.05
C LEU A 126 5.25 10.90 9.27
#